data_AF-A0A0K1E174-F1
#
_entry.id   AF-A0A0K1E174-F1
#
_cell.length_a   1.000
_cell.length_b   1.000
_cell.length_c   1.000
_cell.angle_alpha   90.00
_cell.angle_beta   90.00
_cell.angle_gamma   90.00
#
_symmetry.space_group_name_H-M   'P 1'
#
loop_
_entity.id
_entity.type
_entity.pdbx_description
1 polymer ?
#
loop_
_entity_poly.entity_id
_entity_poly.type
_entity_poly.pdbx_seq_one_letter_code
_entity_poly.pdbx_strand_id
1 'polypeptide(L)'
;MSICEFENFSLCNPQVDKGEALRTALEIGEALGASPYDLIGLAIAFGADPLEAKKKLALEITGHIKKPVAAFLAKYGRVHGYERVERELLRLYQAQRGDCICPVGPLAPWGGGYIVQRPYGVYICEGGACREVAQEPLALYEHPTGCMFYNPPLVLTGQPIAAVVNALKQLKVAEPELVAKALLPGLCRDLWGVYVP
;
A
#
# COMPACT_ATOMS: atom_id res chain seq x y z
N MET A 1 -6.43 -2.89 15.84
CA MET A 1 -6.13 -4.09 15.04
C MET A 1 -4.64 -4.14 14.81
N SER A 2 -4.02 -5.33 14.86
CA SER A 2 -2.63 -5.55 14.47
C SER A 2 -2.54 -5.88 12.97
N ILE A 3 -1.35 -5.86 12.40
CA ILE A 3 -1.12 -6.35 11.03
C ILE A 3 -1.26 -7.87 11.03
N CYS A 4 -1.79 -8.43 9.94
CA CYS A 4 -1.91 -9.88 9.80
C CYS A 4 -0.53 -10.55 9.81
N GLU A 5 -0.36 -11.57 10.66
CA GLU A 5 0.90 -12.29 10.81
C GLU A 5 0.87 -13.65 10.11
N PHE A 6 1.98 -13.98 9.46
CA PHE A 6 2.18 -15.23 8.74
C PHE A 6 3.59 -15.75 8.99
N GLU A 7 3.76 -17.08 9.08
CA GLU A 7 5.08 -17.71 9.20
C GLU A 7 5.90 -17.60 7.90
N ASN A 8 5.20 -17.70 6.77
CA ASN A 8 5.73 -17.49 5.43
C ASN A 8 5.15 -16.21 4.84
N PHE A 9 5.94 -15.51 4.03
CA PHE A 9 5.50 -14.32 3.34
C PHE A 9 4.31 -14.65 2.44
N SER A 10 3.19 -14.03 2.75
CA SER A 10 1.92 -14.22 2.07
C SER A 10 1.21 -12.88 1.91
N LEU A 11 0.46 -12.76 0.82
CA LEU A 11 -0.47 -11.66 0.62
C LEU A 11 -1.79 -12.05 1.24
N CYS A 12 -2.29 -11.23 2.16
CA CYS A 12 -3.61 -11.42 2.70
C CYS A 12 -4.65 -10.67 1.88
N ASN A 13 -5.85 -11.25 1.80
CA ASN A 13 -7.00 -10.60 1.19
C ASN A 13 -7.72 -9.80 2.27
N PRO A 14 -7.83 -8.47 2.13
CA PRO A 14 -8.53 -7.67 3.12
C PRO A 14 -10.02 -8.01 3.07
N GLN A 15 -10.61 -8.24 4.22
CA GLN A 15 -12.06 -8.14 4.33
C GLN A 15 -12.39 -6.66 4.45
N VAL A 16 -13.34 -6.17 3.66
CA VAL A 16 -13.61 -4.74 3.54
C VAL A 16 -15.10 -4.48 3.47
N ASP A 17 -15.51 -3.35 4.02
CA ASP A 17 -16.77 -2.71 3.63
C ASP A 17 -16.55 -1.97 2.30
N LYS A 18 -17.07 -2.53 1.21
CA LYS A 18 -16.91 -1.95 -0.13
C LYS A 18 -17.52 -0.54 -0.23
N GLY A 19 -18.66 -0.32 0.42
CA GLY A 19 -19.38 0.95 0.38
C GLY A 19 -18.64 2.03 1.15
N GLU A 20 -18.13 1.67 2.32
CA GLU A 20 -17.31 2.56 3.15
C GLU A 20 -15.97 2.91 2.49
N ALA A 21 -15.31 1.92 1.84
CA ALA A 21 -14.09 2.14 1.09
C ALA A 21 -14.32 3.14 -0.05
N LEU A 22 -15.41 2.98 -0.81
CA LEU A 22 -15.77 3.91 -1.88
C LEU A 22 -16.11 5.31 -1.35
N ARG A 23 -16.94 5.40 -0.30
CA ARG A 23 -17.31 6.67 0.32
C ARG A 23 -16.08 7.43 0.79
N THR A 24 -15.20 6.76 1.52
CA THR A 24 -13.97 7.36 2.05
C THR A 24 -13.04 7.81 0.91
N ALA A 25 -12.92 7.01 -0.16
CA ALA A 25 -12.12 7.41 -1.32
C ALA A 25 -12.68 8.68 -1.99
N LEU A 26 -14.00 8.79 -2.16
CA LEU A 26 -14.63 9.98 -2.73
C LEU A 26 -14.37 11.24 -1.89
N GLU A 27 -14.49 11.14 -0.57
CA GLU A 27 -14.18 12.25 0.35
C GLU A 27 -12.71 12.70 0.24
N ILE A 28 -11.78 11.75 0.13
CA ILE A 28 -10.36 12.05 -0.10
C ILE A 28 -10.18 12.76 -1.44
N GLY A 29 -10.91 12.32 -2.47
CA GLY A 29 -10.94 12.95 -3.78
C GLY A 29 -11.33 14.41 -3.71
N GLU A 30 -12.41 14.73 -3.00
CA GLU A 30 -12.87 16.10 -2.79
C GLU A 30 -11.85 16.91 -1.97
N ALA A 31 -11.36 16.36 -0.86
CA ALA A 31 -10.44 17.04 0.05
C ALA A 31 -9.08 17.38 -0.56
N LEU A 32 -8.62 16.58 -1.55
CA LEU A 32 -7.36 16.77 -2.26
C LEU A 32 -7.55 17.31 -3.69
N GLY A 33 -8.78 17.55 -4.14
CA GLY A 33 -9.05 17.91 -5.54
C GLY A 33 -8.50 16.87 -6.52
N ALA A 34 -8.60 15.59 -6.17
CA ALA A 34 -8.05 14.52 -6.99
C ALA A 34 -8.88 14.27 -8.24
N SER A 35 -8.22 13.91 -9.36
CA SER A 35 -8.96 13.58 -10.57
C SER A 35 -9.67 12.24 -10.39
N PRO A 36 -10.86 12.04 -11.00
CA PRO A 36 -11.52 10.75 -10.98
C PRO A 36 -10.64 9.59 -11.48
N TYR A 37 -9.78 9.85 -12.48
CA TYR A 37 -8.87 8.86 -13.06
C TYR A 37 -7.76 8.41 -12.10
N ASP A 38 -7.26 9.31 -11.25
CA ASP A 38 -6.28 8.93 -10.23
C ASP A 38 -6.97 8.21 -9.05
N LEU A 39 -8.24 8.56 -8.78
CA LEU A 39 -8.97 8.05 -7.62
C LEU A 39 -9.52 6.63 -7.81
N ILE A 40 -9.94 6.25 -9.02
CA ILE A 40 -10.55 4.94 -9.27
C ILE A 40 -9.62 3.78 -8.88
N GLY A 41 -8.33 3.87 -9.23
CA GLY A 41 -7.34 2.87 -8.87
C GLY A 41 -7.16 2.76 -7.35
N LEU A 42 -7.12 3.91 -6.67
CA LEU A 42 -7.00 3.98 -5.21
C LEU A 42 -8.22 3.33 -4.52
N ALA A 43 -9.43 3.70 -4.94
CA ALA A 43 -10.66 3.18 -4.36
C ALA A 43 -10.74 1.65 -4.49
N ILE A 44 -10.47 1.12 -5.67
CA ILE A 44 -10.53 -0.33 -5.94
C ILE A 44 -9.41 -1.06 -5.19
N ALA A 45 -8.21 -0.48 -5.07
CA ALA A 45 -7.11 -1.10 -4.32
C ALA A 45 -7.54 -1.36 -2.86
N PHE A 46 -8.19 -0.37 -2.24
CA PHE A 46 -8.77 -0.48 -0.90
C PHE A 46 -10.08 -1.28 -0.83
N GLY A 47 -10.53 -1.83 -1.95
CA GLY A 47 -11.58 -2.84 -2.01
C GLY A 47 -12.98 -2.32 -2.31
N ALA A 48 -13.11 -1.08 -2.82
CA ALA A 48 -14.36 -0.64 -3.44
C ALA A 48 -14.75 -1.54 -4.61
N ASP A 49 -16.05 -1.65 -4.88
CA ASP A 49 -16.52 -2.39 -6.05
C ASP A 49 -16.13 -1.66 -7.35
N PRO A 50 -15.45 -2.32 -8.31
CA PRO A 50 -14.98 -1.65 -9.53
C PRO A 50 -16.09 -1.03 -10.37
N LEU A 51 -17.23 -1.70 -10.51
CA LEU A 51 -18.35 -1.20 -11.33
C LEU A 51 -19.03 -0.02 -10.65
N GLU A 52 -19.21 -0.10 -9.33
CA GLU A 52 -19.79 1.00 -8.57
C GLU A 52 -18.88 2.23 -8.55
N ALA A 53 -17.58 2.03 -8.34
CA ALA A 53 -16.58 3.10 -8.37
C ALA A 53 -16.56 3.79 -9.73
N LYS A 54 -16.51 3.02 -10.83
CA LYS A 54 -16.55 3.53 -12.21
C LYS A 54 -17.81 4.36 -12.47
N LYS A 55 -18.97 3.87 -12.03
CA LYS A 55 -20.24 4.59 -12.14
C LYS A 55 -20.24 5.90 -11.35
N LYS A 56 -19.79 5.88 -10.09
CA LYS A 56 -19.76 7.07 -9.21
C LYS A 56 -18.80 8.13 -9.71
N LEU A 57 -17.69 7.72 -10.30
CA LEU A 57 -16.66 8.60 -10.84
C LEU A 57 -16.95 9.04 -12.29
N ALA A 58 -18.03 8.55 -12.91
CA ALA A 58 -18.41 8.83 -14.30
C ALA A 58 -17.29 8.56 -15.31
N LEU A 59 -16.63 7.39 -15.18
CA LEU A 59 -15.50 6.99 -16.01
C LEU A 59 -15.86 5.90 -17.03
N GLU A 60 -15.24 5.95 -18.20
CA GLU A 60 -15.38 4.92 -19.25
C GLU A 60 -14.16 4.01 -19.40
N ILE A 61 -13.08 4.25 -18.63
CA ILE A 61 -11.83 3.50 -18.76
C ILE A 61 -12.01 2.01 -18.45
N THR A 62 -11.18 1.18 -19.10
CA THR A 62 -11.06 -0.25 -18.85
C THR A 62 -9.58 -0.63 -18.84
N GLY A 63 -9.22 -1.67 -18.08
CA GLY A 63 -7.86 -2.20 -18.05
C GLY A 63 -7.24 -2.27 -16.65
N HIS A 64 -5.96 -2.65 -16.62
CA HIS A 64 -5.21 -2.77 -15.38
C HIS A 64 -4.51 -1.46 -15.02
N ILE A 65 -4.72 -0.99 -13.79
CA ILE A 65 -4.03 0.15 -13.20
C ILE A 65 -2.97 -0.38 -12.25
N LYS A 66 -1.69 -0.22 -12.61
CA LYS A 66 -0.54 -0.65 -11.82
C LYS A 66 -0.14 0.41 -10.79
N LYS A 67 0.29 -0.02 -9.60
CA LYS A 67 0.75 0.85 -8.51
C LYS A 67 -0.20 2.02 -8.18
N PRO A 68 -1.52 1.81 -8.11
CA PRO A 68 -2.48 2.90 -7.93
C PRO A 68 -2.23 3.71 -6.65
N VAL A 69 -1.87 3.07 -5.54
CA VAL A 69 -1.67 3.75 -4.26
C VAL A 69 -0.34 4.52 -4.25
N ALA A 70 0.75 3.92 -4.75
CA ALA A 70 2.02 4.61 -4.85
C ALA A 70 1.99 5.78 -5.84
N ALA A 71 1.31 5.63 -6.98
CA ALA A 71 1.13 6.71 -7.93
C ALA A 71 0.35 7.88 -7.31
N PHE A 72 -0.74 7.58 -6.60
CA PHE A 72 -1.53 8.58 -5.89
C PHE A 72 -0.70 9.32 -4.84
N LEU A 73 0.00 8.59 -3.96
CA LEU A 73 0.87 9.17 -2.94
C LEU A 73 1.97 10.05 -3.56
N ALA A 74 2.63 9.58 -4.61
CA ALA A 74 3.70 10.32 -5.28
C ALA A 74 3.21 11.61 -5.93
N LYS A 75 2.04 11.58 -6.57
CA LYS A 75 1.45 12.73 -7.26
C LYS A 75 0.93 13.76 -6.27
N TYR A 76 0.01 13.37 -5.39
CA TYR A 76 -0.65 14.30 -4.47
C TYR A 76 0.25 14.69 -3.30
N GLY A 77 1.19 13.84 -2.90
CA GLY A 77 2.18 14.17 -1.87
C GLY A 77 3.08 15.34 -2.27
N ARG A 78 3.42 15.47 -3.55
CA ARG A 78 4.17 16.64 -4.08
C ARG A 78 3.37 17.93 -4.05
N VAL A 79 2.05 17.85 -4.23
CA VAL A 79 1.16 19.02 -4.32
C VAL A 79 0.70 19.49 -2.94
N HIS A 80 0.33 18.56 -2.06
CA HIS A 80 -0.32 18.84 -0.78
C HIS A 80 0.53 18.53 0.46
N GLY A 81 1.73 17.97 0.26
CA GLY A 81 2.59 17.44 1.31
C GLY A 81 2.29 15.96 1.60
N TYR A 82 3.35 15.15 1.69
CA TYR A 82 3.26 13.70 1.90
C TYR A 82 2.47 13.34 3.15
N GLU A 83 2.78 13.95 4.29
CA GLU A 83 2.13 13.67 5.58
C GLU A 83 0.62 13.92 5.56
N ARG A 84 0.16 14.93 4.79
CA ARG A 84 -1.26 15.19 4.62
C ARG A 84 -1.92 14.05 3.84
N VAL A 85 -1.34 13.65 2.72
CA VAL A 85 -1.89 12.58 1.88
C VAL A 85 -1.83 11.23 2.60
N GLU A 86 -0.75 10.96 3.33
CA GLU A 86 -0.60 9.74 4.15
C GLU A 86 -1.71 9.62 5.20
N ARG A 87 -2.07 10.72 5.87
CA ARG A 87 -3.22 10.73 6.80
C ARG A 87 -4.53 10.40 6.11
N GLU A 88 -4.77 10.93 4.92
CA GLU A 88 -5.97 10.59 4.14
C GLU A 88 -5.96 9.11 3.74
N LEU A 89 -4.82 8.58 3.26
CA LEU A 89 -4.70 7.17 2.91
C LEU A 89 -4.89 6.25 4.12
N LEU A 90 -4.45 6.65 5.32
CA LEU A 90 -4.70 5.90 6.55
C LEU A 90 -6.18 5.79 6.88
N ARG A 91 -7.01 6.79 6.52
CA ARG A 91 -8.47 6.72 6.74
C ARG A 91 -9.11 5.56 5.97
N LEU A 92 -8.58 5.20 4.79
CA LEU A 92 -9.11 4.08 4.01
C LEU A 92 -8.95 2.73 4.71
N TYR A 93 -7.98 2.60 5.63
CA TYR A 93 -7.84 1.39 6.44
C TYR A 93 -8.97 1.21 7.47
N GLN A 94 -9.74 2.26 7.77
CA GLN A 94 -10.93 2.17 8.65
C GLN A 94 -12.07 1.38 7.99
N ALA A 95 -12.07 1.25 6.65
CA ALA A 95 -13.03 0.43 5.93
C ALA A 95 -12.72 -1.08 6.00
N GLN A 96 -11.56 -1.48 6.54
CA GLN A 96 -11.24 -2.89 6.73
C GLN A 96 -12.12 -3.51 7.83
N ARG A 97 -12.59 -4.72 7.55
CA ARG A 97 -13.34 -5.57 8.46
C ARG A 97 -12.44 -6.74 8.90
N GLY A 98 -12.69 -7.29 10.09
CA GLY A 98 -11.94 -8.43 10.63
C GLY A 98 -10.98 -8.08 11.75
N ASP A 99 -10.11 -9.04 12.12
CA ASP A 99 -9.28 -8.96 13.32
C ASP A 99 -7.89 -8.34 13.08
N CYS A 100 -7.43 -8.35 11.82
CA CYS A 100 -6.11 -7.86 11.44
C CYS A 100 -6.14 -7.00 10.17
N ILE A 101 -5.12 -6.17 10.01
CA ILE A 101 -4.96 -5.24 8.89
C ILE A 101 -4.17 -5.90 7.78
N CYS A 102 -4.70 -5.81 6.57
CA CYS A 102 -4.07 -6.24 5.32
C CYS A 102 -3.53 -5.03 4.55
N PRO A 103 -2.21 -4.84 4.45
CA PRO A 103 -1.62 -3.73 3.70
C PRO A 103 -2.05 -3.69 2.23
N VAL A 104 -2.28 -2.50 1.70
CA VAL A 104 -2.84 -2.25 0.36
C VAL A 104 -1.91 -1.42 -0.52
N GLY A 105 -0.81 -0.89 0.02
CA GLY A 105 0.06 0.01 -0.72
C GLY A 105 1.40 0.29 -0.04
N PRO A 106 2.08 1.37 -0.44
CA PRO A 106 3.37 1.77 0.15
C PRO A 106 3.22 2.35 1.54
N LEU A 107 2.11 2.13 2.23
CA LEU A 107 1.83 2.66 3.55
C LEU A 107 0.93 1.67 4.29
N ALA A 108 1.25 1.42 5.56
CA ALA A 108 0.45 0.58 6.45
C ALA A 108 0.48 1.12 7.88
N PRO A 109 -0.65 1.11 8.61
CA PRO A 109 -0.68 1.46 10.03
C PRO A 109 0.12 0.44 10.84
N TRP A 110 0.87 0.93 11.84
CA TRP A 110 1.67 0.10 12.73
C TRP A 110 1.87 0.77 14.09
N GLY A 111 1.63 0.04 15.18
CA GLY A 111 1.75 0.58 16.53
C GLY A 111 0.83 1.80 16.75
N GLY A 112 1.38 2.89 17.30
CA GLY A 112 0.72 4.20 17.42
C GLY A 112 0.85 5.09 16.18
N GLY A 113 1.39 4.57 15.08
CA GLY A 113 1.73 5.33 13.87
C GLY A 113 1.56 4.51 12.59
N TYR A 114 2.50 4.67 11.66
CA TYR A 114 2.49 3.96 10.38
C TYR A 114 3.90 3.82 9.78
N ILE A 115 4.07 2.83 8.93
CA ILE A 115 5.23 2.69 8.05
C ILE A 115 4.85 3.15 6.64
N VAL A 116 5.76 3.83 5.95
CA VAL A 116 5.55 4.34 4.59
C VAL A 116 6.82 4.29 3.75
N GLN A 117 6.66 3.95 2.48
CA GLN A 117 7.66 4.16 1.43
C GLN A 117 7.31 5.42 0.65
N ARG A 118 8.18 6.43 0.73
CA ARG A 118 8.15 7.63 -0.09
C ARG A 118 9.13 7.48 -1.26
N PRO A 119 9.14 8.40 -2.24
CA PRO A 119 10.12 8.35 -3.33
C PRO A 119 11.59 8.38 -2.89
N TYR A 120 11.88 8.86 -1.68
CA TYR A 120 13.24 9.06 -1.17
C TYR A 120 13.67 8.05 -0.10
N GLY A 121 12.84 7.06 0.23
CA GLY A 121 13.19 6.12 1.29
C GLY A 121 11.97 5.50 1.97
N VAL A 122 12.25 4.74 3.02
CA VAL A 122 11.24 4.12 3.88
C VAL A 122 11.32 4.74 5.27
N TYR A 123 10.16 5.06 5.84
CA TYR A 123 10.03 5.78 7.10
C TYR A 123 9.02 5.11 8.02
N ILE A 124 9.28 5.19 9.33
CA ILE A 124 8.30 4.93 10.38
C ILE A 124 7.90 6.27 10.96
N CYS A 125 6.61 6.58 10.96
CA CYS A 125 6.06 7.84 11.44
C CYS A 125 5.17 7.61 12.65
N GLU A 126 5.50 8.26 13.78
CA GLU A 126 4.78 8.18 15.05
C GLU A 126 4.88 9.52 15.79
N GLY A 127 3.81 9.92 16.48
CA GLY A 127 3.84 11.14 17.32
C GLY A 127 4.17 12.44 16.57
N GLY A 128 3.95 12.49 15.26
CA GLY A 128 4.27 13.65 14.41
C GLY A 128 5.72 13.72 13.92
N ALA A 129 6.54 12.71 14.19
CA ALA A 129 7.90 12.59 13.67
C ALA A 129 8.04 11.34 12.79
N CYS A 130 8.89 11.42 11.77
CA CYS A 130 9.23 10.29 10.91
C CYS A 130 10.72 9.95 11.04
N ARG A 131 11.01 8.69 11.34
CA ARG A 131 12.37 8.14 11.35
C ARG A 131 12.60 7.32 10.09
N GLU A 132 13.69 7.58 9.40
CA GLU A 132 14.12 6.78 8.25
C GLU A 132 14.59 5.38 8.68
N VAL A 133 14.18 4.37 7.93
CA VAL A 133 14.60 2.97 8.11
C VAL A 133 15.28 2.38 6.88
N ALA A 134 15.17 3.05 5.73
CA ALA A 134 15.95 2.77 4.53
C ALA A 134 16.12 4.08 3.72
N GLN A 135 17.35 4.36 3.28
CA GLN A 135 17.72 5.55 2.50
C GLN A 135 17.18 5.51 1.06
N GLU A 136 16.83 4.32 0.57
CA GLU A 136 16.27 4.14 -0.77
C GLU A 136 14.92 3.40 -0.68
N PRO A 137 13.98 3.70 -1.58
CA PRO A 137 12.75 2.95 -1.67
C PRO A 137 13.04 1.50 -2.09
N LEU A 138 12.27 0.56 -1.56
CA LEU A 138 12.38 -0.84 -1.92
C LEU A 138 11.78 -1.06 -3.30
N ALA A 139 12.62 -1.53 -4.23
CA ALA A 139 12.22 -1.87 -5.58
C ALA A 139 11.73 -3.33 -5.63
N LEU A 140 10.43 -3.50 -5.86
CA LEU A 140 9.81 -4.80 -6.14
C LEU A 140 9.46 -4.93 -7.62
N TYR A 141 9.56 -6.16 -8.11
CA TYR A 141 9.35 -6.50 -9.51
C TYR A 141 8.34 -7.63 -9.63
N GLU A 142 7.56 -7.59 -10.73
CA GLU A 142 6.55 -8.60 -11.01
C GLU A 142 7.23 -9.91 -11.36
N HIS A 143 6.76 -11.00 -10.76
CA HIS A 143 7.19 -12.36 -11.05
C HIS A 143 5.95 -13.23 -11.25
N PRO A 144 5.96 -14.26 -12.13
CA PRO A 144 4.78 -15.10 -12.38
C PRO A 144 4.14 -15.72 -11.12
N THR A 145 4.93 -15.94 -10.08
CA THR A 145 4.49 -16.52 -8.80
C THR A 145 4.36 -15.48 -7.66
N GLY A 146 4.54 -14.18 -7.93
CA GLY A 146 4.45 -13.15 -6.89
C GLY A 146 5.18 -11.85 -7.20
N CYS A 147 5.83 -11.30 -6.18
CA CYS A 147 6.78 -10.20 -6.31
C CYS A 147 8.18 -10.66 -5.90
N MET A 148 9.19 -9.95 -6.40
CA MET A 148 10.58 -10.28 -6.11
C MET A 148 11.45 -9.04 -5.87
N PHE A 149 12.50 -9.22 -5.07
CA PHE A 149 13.70 -8.40 -5.14
C PHE A 149 14.59 -8.90 -6.28
N TYR A 150 15.33 -8.00 -6.94
CA TYR A 150 16.37 -8.40 -7.90
C TYR A 150 17.77 -8.49 -7.29
N ASN A 151 18.04 -7.75 -6.22
CA ASN A 151 19.35 -7.76 -5.57
C ASN A 151 19.19 -7.70 -4.05
N PRO A 152 19.35 -8.81 -3.31
CA PRO A 152 19.52 -10.17 -3.83
C PRO A 152 18.26 -10.66 -4.58
N PRO A 153 18.39 -11.55 -5.58
CA PRO A 153 17.24 -12.11 -6.26
C PRO A 153 16.46 -13.02 -5.30
N LEU A 154 15.25 -12.62 -4.93
CA LEU A 154 14.39 -13.38 -4.02
C LEU A 154 12.92 -13.18 -4.39
N VAL A 155 12.26 -14.25 -4.84
CA VAL A 155 10.80 -14.28 -4.98
C VAL A 155 10.20 -14.40 -3.58
N LEU A 156 9.34 -13.46 -3.19
CA LEU A 156 8.88 -13.35 -1.81
C LEU A 156 7.79 -14.37 -1.45
N THR A 157 6.85 -14.63 -2.35
CA THR A 157 5.70 -15.52 -2.07
C THR A 157 6.14 -16.90 -1.58
N GLY A 158 5.64 -17.29 -0.41
CA GLY A 158 5.90 -18.59 0.20
C GLY A 158 7.27 -18.73 0.87
N GLN A 159 8.12 -17.70 0.84
CA GLN A 159 9.39 -17.73 1.56
C GLN A 159 9.18 -17.60 3.07
N PRO A 160 9.99 -18.26 3.90
CA PRO A 160 10.01 -17.99 5.33
C PRO A 160 10.28 -16.51 5.60
N ILE A 161 9.58 -15.90 6.55
CA ILE A 161 9.78 -14.48 6.88
C ILE A 161 11.24 -14.18 7.24
N ALA A 162 11.93 -15.11 7.90
CA ALA A 162 13.36 -14.99 8.22
C ALA A 162 14.25 -14.82 6.97
N ALA A 163 13.93 -15.50 5.86
CA ALA A 163 14.68 -15.36 4.60
C ALA A 163 14.47 -13.98 3.98
N VAL A 164 13.23 -13.48 4.00
CA VAL A 164 12.87 -12.12 3.53
C VAL A 164 13.58 -11.06 4.37
N VAL A 165 13.61 -11.23 5.69
CA VAL A 165 14.32 -10.36 6.63
C VAL A 165 15.82 -10.32 6.33
N ASN A 166 16.44 -11.46 6.05
CA ASN A 166 17.85 -11.52 5.69
C ASN A 166 18.14 -10.79 4.36
N ALA A 167 17.26 -10.87 3.38
CA ALA A 167 17.38 -10.09 2.15
C ALA A 167 17.28 -8.57 2.41
N LEU A 168 16.35 -8.14 3.27
CA LEU A 168 16.23 -6.74 3.68
C LEU A 168 17.47 -6.24 4.44
N LYS A 169 18.11 -7.09 5.27
CA LYS A 169 19.38 -6.76 5.93
C LYS A 169 20.50 -6.52 4.91
N GLN A 170 20.55 -7.29 3.81
CA GLN A 170 21.51 -7.06 2.73
C GLN A 170 21.26 -5.73 2.00
N LEU A 171 19.99 -5.29 1.94
CA LEU A 171 19.58 -3.97 1.46
C LEU A 171 19.81 -2.85 2.50
N LYS A 172 20.45 -3.13 3.64
CA LYS A 172 20.75 -2.18 4.72
C LYS A 172 19.50 -1.54 5.34
N VAL A 173 18.38 -2.26 5.36
CA VAL A 173 17.16 -1.83 6.05
C VAL A 173 17.34 -1.99 7.56
N ALA A 174 17.10 -0.93 8.32
CA ALA A 174 17.32 -0.89 9.77
C ALA A 174 16.26 -1.66 10.58
N GLU A 175 15.02 -1.74 10.07
CA GLU A 175 13.88 -2.43 10.70
C GLU A 175 13.32 -3.53 9.78
N PRO A 176 14.13 -4.55 9.45
CA PRO A 176 13.80 -5.49 8.37
C PRO A 176 12.61 -6.39 8.70
N GLU A 177 12.44 -6.80 9.96
CA GLU A 177 11.29 -7.60 10.40
C GLU A 177 9.97 -6.83 10.24
N LEU A 178 9.95 -5.55 10.61
CA LEU A 178 8.78 -4.71 10.43
C LEU A 178 8.48 -4.47 8.96
N VAL A 179 9.49 -4.11 8.16
CA VAL A 179 9.35 -3.89 6.71
C VAL A 179 8.80 -5.14 6.03
N ALA A 180 9.32 -6.33 6.38
CA ALA A 180 8.86 -7.59 5.82
C ALA A 180 7.39 -7.87 6.11
N LYS A 181 6.92 -7.61 7.34
CA LYS A 181 5.55 -7.90 7.76
C LYS A 181 4.53 -6.83 7.38
N ALA A 182 4.91 -5.56 7.46
CA ALA A 182 3.98 -4.44 7.37
C ALA A 182 3.96 -3.77 6.00
N LEU A 183 5.13 -3.63 5.37
CA LEU A 183 5.28 -2.81 4.16
C LEU A 183 5.33 -3.65 2.88
N LEU A 184 6.14 -4.70 2.86
CA LEU A 184 6.33 -5.54 1.68
C LEU A 184 5.02 -6.16 1.15
N PRO A 185 4.07 -6.65 1.98
CA PRO A 185 2.81 -7.18 1.47
C PRO A 185 2.01 -6.11 0.70
N GLY A 186 2.01 -4.87 1.22
CA GLY A 186 1.31 -3.75 0.59
C GLY A 186 1.96 -3.31 -0.70
N LEU A 187 3.30 -3.19 -0.72
CA LEU A 187 4.06 -2.90 -1.93
C LEU A 187 3.87 -3.97 -3.01
N CYS A 188 3.88 -5.23 -2.62
CA CYS A 188 3.69 -6.36 -3.52
C CYS A 188 2.28 -6.35 -4.13
N ARG A 189 1.27 -6.03 -3.33
CA ARG A 189 -0.11 -5.92 -3.81
C ARG A 189 -0.31 -4.73 -4.75
N ASP A 190 0.20 -3.57 -4.38
CA ASP A 190 0.11 -2.36 -5.21
C ASP A 190 0.85 -2.52 -6.54
N LEU A 191 1.98 -3.22 -6.54
CA LEU A 191 2.71 -3.59 -7.75
C LEU A 191 1.82 -4.31 -8.77
N TRP A 192 1.01 -5.26 -8.32
CA TRP A 192 0.10 -6.01 -9.20
C TRP A 192 -1.05 -5.14 -9.72
N GLY A 193 -1.44 -4.15 -8.93
CA GLY A 193 -2.45 -3.17 -9.27
C GLY A 193 -3.87 -3.72 -9.17
N VAL A 194 -4.78 -3.09 -9.90
CA VAL A 194 -6.21 -3.44 -9.89
C VAL A 194 -6.77 -3.45 -11.31
N TYR A 195 -7.82 -4.23 -11.51
CA TYR A 195 -8.55 -4.26 -12.78
C TYR A 195 -9.81 -3.40 -12.70
N VAL A 196 -9.99 -2.54 -13.71
CA VAL A 196 -11.24 -1.82 -13.97
C VAL A 196 -11.94 -2.50 -15.16
N PRO A 197 -13.14 -3.08 -14.96
CA PRO A 197 -13.90 -3.72 -16.02
C PRO A 197 -14.53 -2.72 -17.00
#